data_AF-E4Q3H8-F1
#
_entry.id   AF-E4Q3H8-F1
#
_cell.length_a   1.000
_cell.length_b   1.000
_cell.length_c   1.000
_cell.angle_alpha   90.00
_cell.angle_beta   90.00
_cell.angle_gamma   90.00
#
_symmetry.space_group_name_H-M   'P 1'
#
loop_
_entity.id
_entity.type
_entity.pdbx_description
1 polymer ?
#
loop_
_entity_poly.entity_id
_entity_poly.type
_entity_poly.pdbx_seq_one_letter_code
_entity_poly.pdbx_strand_id
1 'polypeptide(L)'
;MKARKRIIVLISIMILILKSTLVLSNDKNEKIEKGYYDYSGKKGSKDIIMSIYINNSKITGLYAFKGVKEHIKVEGKLKNGKITLNEFNKKGKIAGTFYGNLKTADTVEGTWSNGKIKLPFKLKLVDVIYTDYGKRYNLVGFPDEEVVKFATNIQKYLIKNDKKALAKLIVYPIDVKIDGKKKSIKNEKEFINNFDKIFNGNLKKAIINADPLFMFVNQYGAMLGENGYNIWFTGVQKKDKKYYLLIYTINN
;
A
#
# COMPACT_ATOMS: atom_id res chain seq x y z
N MET A 1 68.21 -5.27 15.02
CA MET A 1 67.09 -6.16 14.66
C MET A 1 66.33 -6.56 15.93
N LYS A 2 65.18 -5.96 16.20
CA LYS A 2 64.21 -6.37 17.25
C LYS A 2 62.81 -6.14 16.69
N ALA A 3 62.13 -7.22 16.33
CA ALA A 3 60.83 -7.23 15.70
C ALA A 3 59.74 -6.83 16.71
N ARG A 4 58.92 -5.84 16.34
CA ARG A 4 57.69 -5.49 17.08
C ARG A 4 56.59 -6.49 16.70
N LYS A 5 56.08 -7.18 17.72
CA LYS A 5 54.94 -8.11 17.65
C LYS A 5 53.69 -7.36 17.15
N ARG A 6 53.08 -7.85 16.08
CA ARG A 6 51.69 -7.51 15.71
C ARG A 6 50.77 -8.48 16.46
N ILE A 7 49.85 -7.94 17.25
CA ILE A 7 48.76 -8.70 17.87
C ILE A 7 47.76 -9.01 16.76
N ILE A 8 47.61 -10.28 16.42
CA ILE A 8 46.55 -10.77 15.54
C ILE A 8 45.36 -11.09 16.44
N VAL A 9 44.30 -10.30 16.36
CA VAL A 9 42.99 -10.65 16.94
C VAL A 9 42.34 -11.62 15.96
N LEU A 10 42.29 -12.90 16.33
CA LEU A 10 41.52 -13.93 15.65
C LEU A 10 40.02 -13.66 15.87
N ILE A 11 39.40 -12.95 14.93
CA ILE A 11 37.93 -12.94 14.82
C ILE A 11 37.54 -14.30 14.25
N SER A 12 37.10 -15.21 15.13
CA SER A 12 36.42 -16.43 14.69
C SER A 12 35.09 -16.05 14.06
N ILE A 13 35.08 -15.91 12.74
CA ILE A 13 33.86 -15.81 11.95
C ILE A 13 33.22 -17.20 12.00
N MET A 14 32.35 -17.40 12.98
CA MET A 14 31.47 -18.55 13.02
C MET A 14 30.42 -18.36 11.91
N ILE A 15 30.74 -18.85 10.71
CA ILE A 15 29.81 -18.94 9.60
C ILE A 15 28.76 -19.97 9.99
N LEU A 16 27.64 -19.51 10.55
CA LEU A 16 26.43 -20.30 10.64
C LEU A 16 25.94 -20.50 9.20
N ILE A 17 26.38 -21.58 8.56
CA ILE A 17 25.81 -22.04 7.31
C ILE A 17 24.41 -22.56 7.66
N LEU A 18 23.42 -21.65 7.71
CA LEU A 18 22.05 -22.08 7.43
C LEU A 18 22.13 -22.75 6.06
N LYS A 19 21.86 -24.05 6.03
CA LYS A 19 21.54 -24.76 4.79
C LYS A 19 20.25 -24.14 4.24
N SER A 20 20.33 -22.94 3.66
CA SER A 20 19.37 -22.56 2.65
C SER A 20 19.64 -23.51 1.50
N THR A 21 18.78 -24.51 1.36
CA THR A 21 18.62 -25.21 0.10
C THR A 21 18.20 -24.14 -0.90
N LEU A 22 19.20 -23.53 -1.54
CA LEU A 22 19.04 -22.74 -2.74
C LEU A 22 18.65 -23.73 -3.83
N VAL A 23 17.35 -24.05 -3.87
CA VAL A 23 16.74 -24.69 -5.02
C VAL A 23 16.75 -23.63 -6.11
N LEU A 24 17.77 -23.67 -6.96
CA LEU A 24 17.72 -23.04 -8.27
C LEU A 24 16.70 -23.81 -9.12
N SER A 25 15.41 -23.62 -8.85
CA SER A 25 14.35 -24.12 -9.74
C SER A 25 14.21 -23.14 -10.90
N ASN A 26 14.74 -23.52 -12.04
CA ASN A 26 14.60 -22.80 -13.31
C ASN A 26 13.25 -23.11 -13.99
N ASP A 27 12.18 -23.30 -13.21
CA ASP A 27 10.85 -23.66 -13.70
C ASP A 27 10.01 -22.39 -13.88
N LYS A 28 9.89 -21.91 -15.12
CA LYS A 28 9.09 -20.74 -15.50
C LYS A 28 7.58 -21.03 -15.49
N ASN A 29 7.07 -21.51 -14.37
CA ASN A 29 5.67 -21.39 -13.99
C ASN A 29 5.67 -20.71 -12.62
N GLU A 30 5.77 -19.37 -12.58
CA GLU A 30 5.53 -18.62 -11.35
C GLU A 30 4.12 -18.97 -10.84
N LYS A 31 4.08 -19.83 -9.83
CA LYS A 31 2.83 -20.21 -9.20
C LYS A 31 2.33 -18.99 -8.45
N ILE A 32 1.18 -18.48 -8.86
CA ILE A 32 0.53 -17.36 -8.16
C ILE A 32 0.19 -17.81 -6.75
N GLU A 33 0.84 -17.19 -5.77
CA GLU A 33 0.69 -17.50 -4.36
C GLU A 33 -0.60 -16.91 -3.79
N LYS A 34 -0.91 -17.30 -2.56
CA LYS A 34 -2.04 -16.75 -1.82
C LYS A 34 -1.66 -15.35 -1.32
N GLY A 35 -2.49 -14.36 -1.62
CA GLY A 35 -2.25 -12.99 -1.18
C GLY A 35 -3.08 -11.95 -1.91
N TYR A 36 -2.88 -10.69 -1.56
CA TYR A 36 -3.40 -9.56 -2.32
C TYR A 36 -2.44 -9.18 -3.44
N TYR A 37 -3.00 -8.91 -4.60
CA TYR A 37 -2.31 -8.38 -5.76
C TYR A 37 -2.98 -7.09 -6.16
N ASP A 38 -2.24 -5.99 -6.05
CA ASP A 38 -2.73 -4.66 -6.38
C ASP A 38 -2.25 -4.26 -7.75
N TYR A 39 -3.19 -3.79 -8.55
CA TYR A 39 -3.00 -3.45 -9.94
C TYR A 39 -3.47 -2.04 -10.23
N SER A 40 -2.81 -1.41 -11.20
CA SER A 40 -3.23 -0.11 -11.76
C SER A 40 -3.12 -0.15 -13.27
N GLY A 41 -4.07 0.50 -13.95
CA GLY A 41 -4.06 0.58 -15.40
C GLY A 41 -5.38 1.09 -15.95
N LYS A 42 -5.80 0.57 -17.10
CA LYS A 42 -6.99 1.08 -17.81
C LYS A 42 -8.05 0.01 -18.05
N LYS A 43 -9.31 0.43 -17.99
CA LYS A 43 -10.50 -0.26 -18.54
C LYS A 43 -11.13 0.67 -19.58
N GLY A 44 -10.99 0.32 -20.87
CA GLY A 44 -11.25 1.26 -21.96
C GLY A 44 -10.32 2.48 -21.84
N SER A 45 -10.89 3.68 -21.90
CA SER A 45 -10.13 4.94 -21.71
C SER A 45 -9.95 5.34 -20.26
N LYS A 46 -10.63 4.68 -19.31
CA LYS A 46 -10.67 5.09 -17.90
C LYS A 46 -9.58 4.41 -17.09
N ASP A 47 -8.89 5.19 -16.26
CA ASP A 47 -7.93 4.67 -15.30
C ASP A 47 -8.65 4.00 -14.13
N ILE A 48 -8.19 2.80 -13.77
CA ILE A 48 -8.70 2.01 -12.65
C ILE A 48 -7.54 1.51 -11.79
N ILE A 49 -7.86 1.30 -10.51
CA ILE A 49 -7.07 0.52 -9.57
C ILE A 49 -7.89 -0.70 -9.18
N MET A 50 -7.23 -1.85 -9.02
CA MET A 50 -7.87 -3.12 -8.71
C MET A 50 -7.02 -3.87 -7.70
N SER A 51 -7.63 -4.31 -6.61
CA SER A 51 -7.01 -5.21 -5.65
C SER A 51 -7.75 -6.54 -5.68
N ILE A 52 -7.04 -7.62 -6.00
CA ILE A 52 -7.58 -8.98 -5.96
C ILE A 52 -6.85 -9.80 -4.91
N TYR A 53 -7.63 -10.53 -4.11
CA TYR A 53 -7.15 -11.56 -3.22
C TYR A 53 -7.29 -12.92 -3.89
N ILE A 54 -6.16 -13.60 -4.04
CA ILE A 54 -6.09 -14.93 -4.65
C ILE A 54 -5.87 -15.94 -3.54
N ASN A 55 -6.70 -16.99 -3.52
CA ASN A 55 -6.51 -18.15 -2.66
C ASN A 55 -6.84 -19.41 -3.46
N ASN A 56 -5.79 -20.15 -3.82
CA ASN A 56 -5.86 -21.22 -4.81
C ASN A 56 -6.47 -20.71 -6.12
N SER A 57 -7.58 -21.29 -6.57
CA SER A 57 -8.28 -20.86 -7.78
C SER A 57 -9.35 -19.78 -7.54
N LYS A 58 -9.65 -19.41 -6.29
CA LYS A 58 -10.71 -18.43 -5.97
C LYS A 58 -10.12 -17.02 -5.92
N ILE A 59 -10.83 -16.08 -6.55
CA ILE A 59 -10.52 -14.66 -6.51
C ILE A 59 -11.69 -13.90 -5.89
N THR A 60 -11.38 -13.02 -4.95
CA THR A 60 -12.29 -11.97 -4.47
C THR A 60 -11.55 -10.65 -4.51
N GLY A 61 -12.23 -9.54 -4.79
CA GLY A 61 -11.54 -8.27 -4.90
C GLY A 61 -12.47 -7.10 -5.06
N LEU A 62 -11.84 -5.94 -5.22
CA LEU A 62 -12.48 -4.67 -5.45
C LEU A 62 -11.70 -3.94 -6.54
N TYR A 63 -12.40 -3.14 -7.33
CA TYR A 63 -11.75 -2.16 -8.19
C TYR A 63 -12.47 -0.82 -8.09
N ALA A 64 -11.77 0.26 -8.42
CA ALA A 64 -12.33 1.61 -8.45
C ALA A 64 -11.76 2.37 -9.65
N PHE A 65 -12.52 3.34 -10.15
CA PHE A 65 -11.98 4.32 -11.10
C PHE A 65 -11.07 5.29 -10.34
N LYS A 66 -9.89 5.59 -10.90
CA LYS A 66 -8.92 6.46 -10.20
C LYS A 66 -9.55 7.83 -9.90
N GLY A 67 -9.45 8.26 -8.65
CA GLY A 67 -10.07 9.50 -8.15
C GLY A 67 -11.55 9.36 -7.74
N VAL A 68 -12.17 8.20 -7.97
CA VAL A 68 -13.54 7.89 -7.55
C VAL A 68 -13.46 6.92 -6.37
N LYS A 69 -13.90 7.36 -5.19
CA LYS A 69 -13.88 6.55 -3.95
C LYS A 69 -15.09 5.59 -3.85
N GLU A 70 -15.50 5.04 -4.99
CA GLU A 70 -16.58 4.08 -5.09
C GLU A 70 -16.02 2.74 -5.56
N HIS A 71 -15.95 1.78 -4.63
CA HIS A 71 -15.40 0.46 -4.88
C HIS A 71 -16.46 -0.49 -5.43
N ILE A 72 -16.11 -1.14 -6.53
CA ILE A 72 -16.95 -2.11 -7.21
C ILE A 72 -16.41 -3.50 -6.92
N LYS A 73 -17.30 -4.36 -6.41
CA LYS A 73 -16.94 -5.72 -6.04
C LYS A 73 -16.69 -6.58 -7.28
N VAL A 74 -15.63 -7.38 -7.22
CA VAL A 74 -15.34 -8.43 -8.19
C VAL A 74 -15.10 -9.78 -7.52
N GLU A 75 -15.63 -10.85 -8.08
CA GLU A 75 -15.37 -12.22 -7.63
C GLU A 75 -15.22 -13.15 -8.82
N GLY A 76 -14.41 -14.18 -8.67
CA GLY A 76 -14.09 -15.01 -9.80
C GLY A 76 -13.12 -16.13 -9.53
N LYS A 77 -12.48 -16.59 -10.60
CA LYS A 77 -11.56 -17.72 -10.56
C LYS A 77 -10.33 -17.51 -11.44
N LEU A 78 -9.21 -18.08 -11.02
CA LEU A 78 -7.98 -18.28 -11.80
C LEU A 78 -7.90 -19.75 -12.24
N LYS A 79 -7.75 -19.99 -13.55
CA LYS A 79 -7.52 -21.34 -14.11
C LYS A 79 -6.60 -21.25 -15.31
N ASN A 80 -5.51 -22.01 -15.31
CA ASN A 80 -4.55 -22.10 -16.41
C ASN A 80 -4.06 -20.73 -16.89
N GLY A 81 -3.71 -19.84 -15.96
CA GLY A 81 -3.26 -18.48 -16.25
C GLY A 81 -4.33 -17.56 -16.85
N LYS A 82 -5.62 -17.93 -16.74
CA LYS A 82 -6.76 -17.10 -17.16
C LYS A 82 -7.64 -16.76 -15.96
N ILE A 83 -8.05 -15.50 -15.88
CA ILE A 83 -9.01 -15.02 -14.89
C ILE A 83 -10.39 -14.83 -15.52
N THR A 84 -11.41 -15.10 -14.73
CA THR A 84 -12.78 -14.67 -15.01
C THR A 84 -13.32 -14.03 -13.74
N LEU A 85 -13.54 -12.70 -13.76
CA LEU A 85 -14.02 -11.93 -12.62
C LEU A 85 -15.35 -11.28 -12.93
N ASN A 86 -16.40 -11.65 -12.21
CA ASN A 86 -17.70 -11.00 -12.31
C ASN A 86 -17.69 -9.70 -11.53
N GLU A 87 -18.09 -8.62 -12.18
CA GLU A 87 -18.36 -7.31 -11.61
C GLU A 87 -19.78 -7.28 -11.05
N PHE A 88 -19.94 -6.81 -9.81
CA PHE A 88 -21.24 -6.72 -9.15
C PHE A 88 -21.67 -5.27 -8.99
N ASN A 89 -22.93 -4.98 -9.32
CA ASN A 89 -23.54 -3.69 -9.00
C ASN A 89 -23.93 -3.60 -7.51
N LYS A 90 -24.43 -2.43 -7.09
CA LYS A 90 -24.89 -2.18 -5.71
C LYS A 90 -26.00 -3.11 -5.21
N LYS A 91 -26.72 -3.76 -6.12
CA LYS A 91 -27.78 -4.74 -5.80
C LYS A 91 -27.25 -6.18 -5.75
N GLY A 92 -25.93 -6.38 -5.87
CA GLY A 92 -25.31 -7.72 -5.89
C GLY A 92 -25.57 -8.51 -7.17
N LYS A 93 -26.06 -7.88 -8.25
CA LYS A 93 -26.24 -8.54 -9.55
C LYS A 93 -24.99 -8.35 -10.42
N ILE A 94 -24.70 -9.35 -11.24
CA ILE A 94 -23.60 -9.29 -12.22
C ILE A 94 -23.90 -8.19 -13.24
N ALA A 95 -23.01 -7.20 -13.33
CA ALA A 95 -23.09 -6.07 -14.26
C ALA A 95 -22.15 -6.21 -15.46
N GLY A 96 -21.14 -7.07 -15.35
CA GLY A 96 -20.18 -7.40 -16.39
C GLY A 96 -19.18 -8.44 -15.91
N THR A 97 -18.30 -8.89 -16.79
CA THR A 97 -17.26 -9.87 -16.48
C THR A 97 -15.95 -9.45 -17.14
N PHE A 98 -14.86 -9.47 -16.37
CA PHE A 98 -13.50 -9.39 -16.86
C PHE A 98 -13.03 -10.79 -17.28
N TYR A 99 -12.57 -10.91 -18.52
CA TYR A 99 -11.89 -12.07 -19.05
C TYR A 99 -10.45 -11.66 -19.34
N GLY A 100 -9.49 -12.23 -18.60
CA GLY A 100 -8.10 -11.80 -18.67
C GLY A 100 -7.10 -12.94 -18.64
N ASN A 101 -5.89 -12.65 -19.10
CA ASN A 101 -4.73 -13.52 -18.91
C ASN A 101 -3.90 -12.99 -17.74
N LEU A 102 -3.52 -13.87 -16.84
CA LEU A 102 -2.66 -13.65 -15.67
C LEU A 102 -1.68 -14.83 -15.61
N LYS A 103 -0.76 -14.90 -16.57
CA LYS A 103 0.25 -15.95 -16.63
C LYS A 103 1.39 -15.69 -15.64
N THR A 104 1.78 -14.43 -15.50
CA THR A 104 2.65 -13.92 -14.44
C THR A 104 1.88 -12.89 -13.63
N ALA A 105 2.34 -12.59 -12.42
CA ALA A 105 1.68 -11.60 -11.57
C ALA A 105 1.79 -10.17 -12.13
N ASP A 106 2.78 -9.88 -12.98
CA ASP A 106 3.16 -8.53 -13.41
C ASP A 106 2.09 -7.77 -14.20
N THR A 107 1.30 -8.49 -14.99
CA THR A 107 0.33 -7.86 -15.89
C THR A 107 -0.90 -8.75 -16.04
N VAL A 108 -2.06 -8.10 -15.96
CA VAL A 108 -3.34 -8.70 -16.29
C VAL A 108 -4.02 -7.90 -17.37
N GLU A 109 -4.34 -8.56 -18.48
CA GLU A 109 -4.94 -7.90 -19.64
C GLU A 109 -5.96 -8.79 -20.32
N GLY A 110 -6.93 -8.15 -20.97
CA GLY A 110 -7.99 -8.84 -21.69
C GLY A 110 -9.17 -7.94 -21.98
N THR A 111 -10.38 -8.49 -21.87
CA THR A 111 -11.63 -7.80 -22.21
C THR A 111 -12.61 -7.86 -21.06
N TRP A 112 -13.15 -6.72 -20.70
CA TRP A 112 -14.36 -6.61 -19.89
C TRP A 112 -15.58 -6.59 -20.82
N SER A 113 -16.67 -7.28 -20.45
CA SER A 113 -17.93 -7.21 -21.20
C SER A 113 -19.17 -7.34 -20.32
N ASN A 114 -20.25 -6.66 -20.71
CA ASN A 114 -21.60 -6.83 -20.16
C ASN A 114 -22.57 -7.48 -21.16
N GLY A 115 -22.04 -8.19 -22.17
CA GLY A 115 -22.82 -8.80 -23.26
C GLY A 115 -23.13 -7.86 -24.42
N LYS A 116 -23.27 -6.55 -24.17
CA LYS A 116 -23.50 -5.53 -25.22
C LYS A 116 -22.23 -4.76 -25.56
N ILE A 117 -21.53 -4.31 -24.54
CA ILE A 117 -20.30 -3.53 -24.63
C ILE A 117 -19.11 -4.45 -24.33
N LYS A 118 -18.02 -4.23 -25.06
CA LYS A 118 -16.71 -4.84 -24.81
C LYS A 118 -15.68 -3.74 -24.67
N LEU A 119 -14.89 -3.78 -23.60
CA LEU A 119 -13.82 -2.82 -23.35
C LEU A 119 -12.51 -3.58 -23.11
N PRO A 120 -11.41 -3.23 -23.79
CA PRO A 120 -10.11 -3.78 -23.43
C PRO A 120 -9.72 -3.29 -22.04
N PHE A 121 -8.94 -4.08 -21.32
CA PHE A 121 -8.28 -3.62 -20.11
C PHE A 121 -6.86 -4.15 -20.05
N LYS A 122 -5.99 -3.38 -19.40
CA LYS A 122 -4.59 -3.76 -19.13
C LYS A 122 -4.16 -3.11 -17.83
N LEU A 123 -3.79 -3.93 -16.87
CA LEU A 123 -3.34 -3.50 -15.55
C LEU A 123 -1.95 -4.06 -15.27
N LYS A 124 -1.13 -3.23 -14.65
CA LYS A 124 0.22 -3.56 -14.20
C LYS A 124 0.23 -3.74 -12.70
N LEU A 125 1.00 -4.70 -12.23
CA LEU A 125 1.21 -4.94 -10.81
C LEU A 125 1.84 -3.69 -10.17
N VAL A 126 1.32 -3.33 -9.01
CA VAL A 126 1.78 -2.22 -8.18
C VAL A 126 2.39 -2.78 -6.89
N ASP A 127 1.71 -3.75 -6.27
CA ASP A 127 2.15 -4.32 -4.99
C ASP A 127 1.60 -5.74 -4.81
N VAL A 128 2.29 -6.53 -3.96
CA VAL A 128 1.86 -7.86 -3.53
C VAL A 128 1.96 -7.95 -2.03
N ILE A 129 0.85 -8.33 -1.38
CA ILE A 129 0.77 -8.43 0.07
C ILE A 129 0.41 -9.87 0.45
N TYR A 130 1.43 -10.62 0.87
CA TYR A 130 1.30 -12.02 1.31
C TYR A 130 0.74 -12.09 2.74
N THR A 131 -0.58 -12.15 2.84
CA THR A 131 -1.31 -12.20 4.12
C THR A 131 -2.65 -12.92 3.96
N ASP A 132 -3.33 -13.19 5.08
CA ASP A 132 -4.68 -13.73 5.04
C ASP A 132 -5.69 -12.67 4.57
N TYR A 133 -6.81 -13.14 4.04
CA TYR A 133 -7.93 -12.27 3.71
C TYR A 133 -8.40 -11.51 4.96
N GLY A 134 -8.57 -10.19 4.83
CA GLY A 134 -8.94 -9.28 5.91
C GLY A 134 -7.79 -8.90 6.84
N LYS A 135 -6.54 -9.19 6.47
CA LYS A 135 -5.34 -8.84 7.22
C LYS A 135 -4.33 -8.05 6.36
N ARG A 136 -4.82 -7.22 5.44
CA ARG A 136 -4.01 -6.44 4.51
C ARG A 136 -3.00 -5.55 5.23
N TYR A 137 -3.41 -4.95 6.34
CA TYR A 137 -2.62 -3.99 7.11
C TYR A 137 -2.02 -4.59 8.39
N ASN A 138 -1.87 -5.92 8.47
CA ASN A 138 -1.36 -6.60 9.67
C ASN A 138 0.00 -6.07 10.14
N LEU A 139 0.87 -5.62 9.22
CA LEU A 139 2.19 -5.03 9.56
C LEU A 139 2.10 -3.68 10.29
N VAL A 140 0.95 -3.01 10.25
CA VAL A 140 0.68 -1.78 10.99
C VAL A 140 0.41 -2.07 12.48
N GLY A 141 0.03 -3.30 12.82
CA GLY A 141 -0.31 -3.71 14.19
C GLY A 141 -1.72 -3.32 14.63
N PHE A 142 -2.62 -3.00 13.69
CA PHE A 142 -4.01 -2.64 13.94
C PHE A 142 -4.95 -3.36 12.95
N PRO A 143 -6.23 -3.58 13.31
CA PRO A 143 -7.23 -4.12 12.38
C PRO A 143 -7.36 -3.26 11.11
N ASP A 144 -7.57 -3.91 9.96
CA ASP A 144 -7.66 -3.23 8.66
C ASP A 144 -8.67 -2.06 8.67
N GLU A 145 -9.83 -2.25 9.31
CA GLU A 145 -10.87 -1.22 9.42
C GLU A 145 -10.39 0.03 10.18
N GLU A 146 -9.58 -0.14 11.22
CA GLU A 146 -9.02 0.96 12.00
C GLU A 146 -7.97 1.73 11.20
N VAL A 147 -7.12 1.01 10.47
CA VAL A 147 -6.11 1.59 9.57
C VAL A 147 -6.76 2.42 8.47
N VAL A 148 -7.80 1.90 7.81
CA VAL A 148 -8.56 2.62 6.78
C VAL A 148 -9.30 3.83 7.38
N LYS A 149 -9.89 3.67 8.57
CA LYS A 149 -10.58 4.76 9.28
C LYS A 149 -9.61 5.88 9.67
N PHE A 150 -8.40 5.54 10.11
CA PHE A 150 -7.35 6.50 10.44
C PHE A 150 -6.95 7.34 9.21
N ALA A 151 -6.66 6.68 8.09
CA ALA A 151 -6.36 7.35 6.82
C ALA A 151 -7.51 8.26 6.35
N THR A 152 -8.76 7.77 6.45
CA THR A 152 -9.95 8.54 6.10
C THR A 152 -10.13 9.77 7.01
N ASN A 153 -9.82 9.66 8.30
CA ASN A 153 -9.89 10.78 9.23
C ASN A 153 -8.84 11.85 8.93
N ILE A 154 -7.62 11.44 8.55
CA ILE A 154 -6.59 12.38 8.08
C ILE A 154 -7.10 13.18 6.88
N GLN A 155 -7.70 12.52 5.89
CA GLN A 155 -8.30 13.21 4.74
C GLN A 155 -9.38 14.21 5.18
N LYS A 156 -10.27 13.82 6.12
CA LYS A 156 -11.30 14.72 6.65
C LYS A 156 -10.72 15.94 7.34
N TYR A 157 -9.66 15.77 8.14
CA TYR A 157 -9.00 16.89 8.81
C TYR A 157 -8.33 17.83 7.80
N LEU A 158 -7.71 17.31 6.74
CA LEU A 158 -7.14 18.14 5.68
C LEU A 158 -8.22 18.93 4.93
N ILE A 159 -9.33 18.31 4.58
CA ILE A 159 -10.46 18.96 3.89
C ILE A 159 -11.07 20.07 4.76
N LYS A 160 -11.19 19.85 6.07
CA LYS A 160 -11.71 20.84 7.03
C LYS A 160 -10.66 21.85 7.52
N ASN A 161 -9.41 21.73 7.07
CA ASN A 161 -8.27 22.49 7.57
C ASN A 161 -8.11 22.41 9.11
N ASP A 162 -8.43 21.26 9.71
CA ASP A 162 -8.33 21.01 11.15
C ASP A 162 -6.89 20.66 11.56
N LYS A 163 -6.07 21.72 11.63
CA LYS A 163 -4.63 21.65 11.94
C LYS A 163 -4.39 21.06 13.33
N LYS A 164 -5.29 21.36 14.29
CA LYS A 164 -5.17 20.91 15.68
C LYS A 164 -5.40 19.41 15.80
N ALA A 165 -6.41 18.88 15.10
CA ALA A 165 -6.64 17.43 15.09
C ALA A 165 -5.47 16.67 14.44
N LEU A 166 -4.94 17.17 13.32
CA LEU A 166 -3.79 16.54 12.65
C LEU A 166 -2.52 16.58 13.50
N ALA A 167 -2.23 17.69 14.18
CA ALA A 167 -1.04 17.82 15.02
C ALA A 167 -0.96 16.72 16.10
N LYS A 168 -2.10 16.32 16.67
CA LYS A 168 -2.18 15.25 17.69
C LYS A 168 -1.85 13.85 17.15
N LEU A 169 -1.89 13.67 15.83
CA LEU A 169 -1.59 12.39 15.17
C LEU A 169 -0.11 12.24 14.82
N ILE A 170 0.74 13.22 15.12
CA ILE A 170 2.15 13.23 14.74
C ILE A 170 3.03 12.70 15.88
N VAL A 171 4.01 11.86 15.51
CA VAL A 171 5.15 11.56 16.38
C VAL A 171 6.14 12.72 16.29
N TYR A 172 6.40 13.39 17.41
CA TYR A 172 7.40 14.46 17.49
C TYR A 172 8.71 13.98 18.15
N PRO A 173 9.86 14.56 17.76
CA PRO A 173 10.05 15.50 16.65
C PRO A 173 9.82 14.82 15.28
N ILE A 174 9.40 15.59 14.27
CA ILE A 174 9.25 15.11 12.90
C ILE A 174 10.06 15.95 11.94
N ASP A 175 10.76 15.30 11.01
CA ASP A 175 11.49 15.98 9.96
C ASP A 175 10.61 16.18 8.73
N VAL A 176 10.59 17.41 8.21
CA VAL A 176 9.78 17.83 7.06
C VAL A 176 10.61 18.74 6.15
N LYS A 177 10.12 18.99 4.93
CA LYS A 177 10.71 19.97 4.02
C LYS A 177 9.94 21.29 4.08
N ILE A 178 10.59 22.39 4.41
CA ILE A 178 9.99 23.73 4.39
C ILE A 178 10.86 24.61 3.51
N ASP A 179 10.25 25.25 2.51
CA ASP A 179 10.93 26.15 1.57
C ASP A 179 12.19 25.51 0.96
N GLY A 180 12.09 24.23 0.60
CA GLY A 180 13.18 23.45 0.00
C GLY A 180 14.15 22.80 0.99
N LYS A 181 14.12 23.16 2.29
CA LYS A 181 15.11 22.74 3.28
C LYS A 181 14.51 21.77 4.30
N LYS A 182 15.30 20.77 4.72
CA LYS A 182 14.92 19.87 5.80
C LYS A 182 14.88 20.65 7.13
N LYS A 183 13.77 20.54 7.86
CA LYS A 183 13.57 21.17 9.17
C LYS A 183 12.93 20.18 10.13
N SER A 184 13.43 20.15 11.37
CA SER A 184 12.85 19.33 12.44
C SER A 184 11.81 20.14 13.21
N ILE A 185 10.58 19.63 13.25
CA ILE A 185 9.44 20.22 13.95
C ILE A 185 9.31 19.52 15.30
N LYS A 186 9.44 20.27 16.39
CA LYS A 186 9.65 19.69 17.73
C LYS A 186 8.36 19.34 18.48
N ASN A 187 7.24 19.96 18.13
CA ASN A 187 5.99 19.82 18.87
C ASN A 187 4.77 20.28 18.05
N GLU A 188 3.58 20.06 18.61
CA GLU A 188 2.29 20.44 18.01
C GLU A 188 2.20 21.94 17.67
N LYS A 189 2.68 22.82 18.55
CA LYS A 189 2.62 24.28 18.33
C LYS A 189 3.45 24.69 17.11
N GLU A 190 4.67 24.18 16.99
CA GLU A 190 5.52 24.45 15.84
C GLU A 190 4.91 23.87 14.55
N PHE A 191 4.34 22.67 14.61
CA PHE A 191 3.67 22.04 13.48
C PHE A 191 2.48 22.87 12.98
N ILE A 192 1.60 23.33 13.89
CA ILE A 192 0.44 24.17 13.54
C ILE A 192 0.91 25.48 12.88
N ASN A 193 1.96 26.11 13.43
CA ASN A 193 2.51 27.35 12.89
C ASN A 193 3.11 27.18 11.48
N ASN A 194 3.61 25.99 11.15
CA ASN A 194 4.20 25.68 9.84
C ASN A 194 3.27 24.84 8.94
N PHE A 195 2.01 24.64 9.34
CA PHE A 195 1.14 23.62 8.75
C PHE A 195 0.99 23.75 7.23
N ASP A 196 0.74 24.96 6.73
CA ASP A 196 0.51 25.17 5.29
C ASP A 196 1.80 25.03 4.46
N LYS A 197 2.97 25.14 5.09
CA LYS A 197 4.26 24.83 4.44
C LYS A 197 4.53 23.33 4.44
N ILE A 198 4.15 22.62 5.50
CA ILE A 198 4.29 21.16 5.63
C ILE A 198 3.27 20.47 4.72
N PHE A 199 1.98 20.68 4.96
CA PHE A 199 0.89 20.27 4.09
C PHE A 199 0.66 21.32 3.00
N ASN A 200 1.67 21.45 2.14
CA ASN A 200 1.56 22.27 0.93
C ASN A 200 0.50 21.71 -0.03
N GLY A 201 0.19 22.45 -1.10
CA GLY A 201 -0.85 22.08 -2.06
C GLY A 201 -0.66 20.69 -2.68
N ASN A 202 0.59 20.31 -2.98
CA ASN A 202 0.89 19.02 -3.59
C ASN A 202 0.64 17.87 -2.60
N LEU A 203 1.14 17.98 -1.36
CA LEU A 203 0.89 16.97 -0.35
C LEU A 203 -0.61 16.87 -0.01
N LYS A 204 -1.30 18.00 0.22
CA LYS A 204 -2.76 17.99 0.47
C LYS A 204 -3.51 17.26 -0.64
N LYS A 205 -3.21 17.58 -1.90
CA LYS A 205 -3.83 16.94 -3.07
C LYS A 205 -3.55 15.44 -3.12
N ALA A 206 -2.30 15.03 -2.94
CA ALA A 206 -1.92 13.62 -2.97
C ALA A 206 -2.60 12.81 -1.87
N ILE A 207 -2.66 13.34 -0.64
CA ILE A 207 -3.36 12.66 0.47
C ILE A 207 -4.87 12.59 0.23
N ILE A 208 -5.50 13.68 -0.24
CA ILE A 208 -6.96 13.71 -0.47
C ILE A 208 -7.38 12.78 -1.60
N ASN A 209 -6.57 12.66 -2.65
CA ASN A 209 -6.86 11.86 -3.83
C ASN A 209 -6.54 10.37 -3.65
N ALA A 210 -5.58 10.03 -2.78
CA ALA A 210 -5.24 8.64 -2.49
C ALA A 210 -6.46 7.87 -1.96
N ASP A 211 -6.53 6.59 -2.30
CA ASP A 211 -7.58 5.69 -1.85
C ASP A 211 -7.18 5.05 -0.51
N PRO A 212 -7.89 5.33 0.61
CA PRO A 212 -7.56 4.76 1.91
C PRO A 212 -7.65 3.22 1.95
N LEU A 213 -8.37 2.58 1.03
CA LEU A 213 -8.51 1.13 0.98
C LEU A 213 -7.34 0.44 0.25
N PHE A 214 -6.63 1.19 -0.59
CA PHE A 214 -5.53 0.69 -1.42
C PHE A 214 -4.22 1.41 -1.12
N MET A 215 -3.95 1.63 0.16
CA MET A 215 -2.65 2.11 0.62
C MET A 215 -1.58 1.03 0.40
N PHE A 216 -0.38 1.48 0.06
CA PHE A 216 0.83 0.67 0.09
C PHE A 216 1.19 0.33 1.54
N VAL A 217 1.67 -0.87 1.80
CA VAL A 217 2.03 -1.33 3.15
C VAL A 217 3.29 -2.18 3.11
N ASN A 218 4.18 -1.94 4.05
CA ASN A 218 5.34 -2.80 4.29
C ASN A 218 5.71 -2.80 5.78
N GLN A 219 6.88 -3.32 6.12
CA GLN A 219 7.40 -3.38 7.49
C GLN A 219 7.51 -2.02 8.20
N TYR A 220 7.51 -0.90 7.47
CA TYR A 220 7.54 0.44 8.04
C TYR A 220 6.14 1.01 8.34
N GLY A 221 5.07 0.33 7.91
CA GLY A 221 3.68 0.73 8.14
C GLY A 221 2.92 0.97 6.85
N ALA A 222 1.85 1.77 6.93
CA ALA A 222 1.03 2.12 5.79
C ALA A 222 1.41 3.49 5.23
N MET A 223 1.45 3.60 3.91
CA MET A 223 1.71 4.84 3.18
C MET A 223 0.42 5.33 2.52
N LEU A 224 0.00 6.55 2.89
CA LEU A 224 -1.11 7.25 2.23
C LEU A 224 -0.54 8.39 1.38
N GLY A 225 -0.88 8.43 0.09
CA GLY A 225 -0.44 9.46 -0.85
C GLY A 225 -0.11 8.91 -2.23
N GLU A 226 0.33 9.78 -3.14
CA GLU A 226 0.70 9.43 -4.51
C GLU A 226 1.71 10.44 -5.08
N ASN A 227 2.34 10.09 -6.22
CA ASN A 227 3.23 10.98 -6.98
C ASN A 227 4.40 11.56 -6.15
N GLY A 228 4.96 10.76 -5.23
CA GLY A 228 6.07 11.17 -4.36
C GLY A 228 5.67 11.96 -3.11
N TYR A 229 4.40 12.37 -2.99
CA TYR A 229 3.87 13.08 -1.83
C TYR A 229 3.02 12.15 -0.97
N ASN A 230 3.47 11.88 0.25
CA ASN A 230 2.83 10.89 1.11
C ASN A 230 3.13 11.10 2.59
N ILE A 231 2.35 10.43 3.43
CA ILE A 231 2.61 10.26 4.85
C ILE A 231 2.75 8.77 5.16
N TRP A 232 3.56 8.45 6.15
CA TRP A 232 3.65 7.11 6.70
C TRP A 232 3.16 7.10 8.14
N PHE A 233 2.39 6.08 8.46
CA PHE A 233 1.88 5.87 9.81
C PHE A 233 1.91 4.39 10.19
N THR A 234 2.11 4.15 11.47
CA THR A 234 2.14 2.80 12.06
C THR A 234 1.63 2.82 13.49
N GLY A 235 1.48 1.66 14.11
CA GLY A 235 1.23 1.53 15.53
C GLY A 235 2.46 1.92 16.36
N VAL A 236 2.32 2.95 17.19
CA VAL A 236 3.40 3.47 18.04
C VAL A 236 3.01 3.33 19.51
N GLN A 237 3.87 2.69 20.30
CA GLN A 237 3.68 2.61 21.74
C GLN A 237 4.05 3.95 22.41
N LYS A 238 3.15 4.51 23.21
CA LYS A 238 3.44 5.68 24.05
C LYS A 238 3.86 5.26 25.47
N LYS A 239 4.24 6.24 26.29
CA LYS A 239 4.72 6.04 27.68
C LYS A 239 3.71 5.31 28.58
N ASP A 240 2.42 5.42 28.27
CA ASP A 240 1.34 4.71 28.94
C ASP A 240 1.24 3.22 28.54
N LYS A 241 2.22 2.72 27.77
CA LYS A 241 2.31 1.37 27.20
C LYS A 241 1.19 1.01 26.23
N LYS A 242 0.34 1.97 25.86
CA LYS A 242 -0.72 1.79 24.85
C LYS A 242 -0.18 2.10 23.46
N TYR A 243 -0.72 1.42 22.47
CA TYR A 243 -0.41 1.64 21.06
C TYR A 243 -1.42 2.61 20.46
N TYR A 244 -0.93 3.50 19.60
CA TYR A 244 -1.73 4.47 18.87
C TYR A 244 -1.27 4.49 17.41
N LEU A 245 -2.19 4.59 16.46
CA LEU A 245 -1.85 4.93 15.08
C LEU A 245 -1.35 6.37 15.04
N LEU A 246 -0.11 6.57 14.61
CA LEU A 246 0.51 7.90 14.50
C LEU A 246 1.31 8.02 13.21
N ILE A 247 1.29 9.23 12.64
CA ILE A 247 2.13 9.64 11.52
C ILE A 247 3.54 9.90 12.05
N TYR A 248 4.52 9.22 11.49
CA TYR A 248 5.92 9.38 11.88
C TYR A 248 6.81 9.87 10.72
N THR A 249 6.29 9.92 9.49
CA THR A 249 6.99 10.51 8.33
C THR A 249 6.01 11.31 7.48
N ILE A 250 6.48 12.47 6.99
CA ILE A 250 5.78 13.30 6.01
C ILE A 250 6.76 13.61 4.87
N ASN A 251 6.41 13.19 3.66
CA ASN A 251 7.16 13.46 2.44
C ASN A 251 6.42 14.55 1.65
N ASN A 252 6.89 15.80 1.77
CA ASN A 252 6.23 17.01 1.25
C ASN A 252 7.09 17.87 0.32
#